data_AF-A0A9P7GBZ7-F1
#
_entry.id   AF-A0A9P7GBZ7-F1
#
_cell.length_a   1.000
_cell.length_b   1.000
_cell.length_c   1.000
_cell.angle_alpha   90.00
_cell.angle_beta   90.00
_cell.angle_gamma   90.00
#
_symmetry.space_group_name_H-M   'P 1'
#
loop_
_entity.id
_entity.type
_entity.pdbx_description
1 polymer ?
#
loop_
_entity_poly.entity_id
_entity_poly.type
_entity_poly.pdbx_seq_one_letter_code
_entity_poly.pdbx_strand_id
1 'polypeptide(L)'
;MSSTPKGHFAAYKNALNALSARTRTPLPSLILSFGILHEITAVVPLVAVFYGSRTLGIGEGVISTIVPERSPNSTATDNWVQGVLRTWVEEGDAWAGRIGRRYGVFGYEKRIPGAPEDHAKHSQLPIHIAGDVANAIVAYGVTKVKHFCLFELESPSTFLPHSLDKSLSPSAELSYAHSIAEIHDVICLLFAHVAQSTLMPKLHLKRTPEEEAAHQLRKKQRREVKAKRNHGLKASGEPSRKRSRHRDTTPERPWASSDDEPHAENYRESGPSSSSYHASSSVKPDYEKIRAELDEQRFREKMASAFDDDERLDSLEARFNDFSHIPGRWRADGSKTAKPVYDDAPDEFLKMDPRYMDDEEYAEWVRIGMYRKTHADEYAEQQRKKAMKAQRREEEKARRIETKRLDRLAEAERLQKKLEREDRRRHYAREEYEIRWKALLSGRGDDDDDATPPRELRFHDIPWPIFAAHRQKSDKRGSTSSVISVSLEQLTHGAMVEFLIPSTKSSSDDPTQREAEKRERKDKLRETFLRFHPDKFEGRFMKLVRENEREAVREAIGQVVRSLNTLMSDNS
;
A
#
# COMPACT_ATOMS: atom_id res chain seq x y z
N MET A 1 -43.46 0.92 -4.38
CA MET A 1 -42.14 1.56 -4.56
C MET A 1 -41.06 0.51 -4.31
N SER A 2 -40.52 -0.11 -5.36
CA SER A 2 -39.46 -1.12 -5.25
C SER A 2 -38.11 -0.43 -5.05
N SER A 3 -37.46 -0.69 -3.92
CA SER A 3 -36.09 -0.23 -3.65
C SER A 3 -35.13 -0.88 -4.64
N THR A 4 -34.61 -0.11 -5.59
CA THR A 4 -33.51 -0.55 -6.44
C THR A 4 -32.28 -0.81 -5.57
N PRO A 5 -31.71 -2.03 -5.57
CA PRO A 5 -30.53 -2.33 -4.77
C PRO A 5 -29.32 -1.54 -5.30
N LYS A 6 -28.89 -0.53 -4.54
CA LYS A 6 -27.69 0.26 -4.81
C LYS A 6 -26.47 -0.54 -4.36
N GLY A 7 -25.93 -1.36 -5.25
CA GLY A 7 -24.64 -2.03 -5.06
C GLY A 7 -23.95 -2.28 -6.39
N HIS A 8 -22.63 -2.09 -6.45
CA HIS A 8 -21.82 -2.33 -7.66
C HIS A 8 -22.01 -3.75 -8.23
N PHE A 9 -22.31 -4.72 -7.35
CA PHE A 9 -22.62 -6.10 -7.72
C PHE A 9 -24.03 -6.29 -8.30
N ALA A 10 -24.97 -5.37 -8.08
CA ALA A 10 -26.32 -5.50 -8.62
C ALA A 10 -26.34 -5.37 -10.14
N ALA A 11 -25.54 -4.45 -10.69
CA ALA A 11 -25.36 -4.29 -12.14
C ALA A 11 -24.79 -5.57 -12.77
N TYR A 12 -23.76 -6.17 -12.14
CA TYR A 12 -23.13 -7.40 -12.62
C TYR A 12 -24.07 -8.61 -12.54
N LYS A 13 -24.84 -8.75 -11.43
CA LYS A 13 -25.86 -9.80 -11.30
C LYS A 13 -26.96 -9.66 -12.35
N ASN A 14 -27.40 -8.43 -12.64
CA ASN A 14 -28.41 -8.18 -13.67
C ASN A 14 -27.89 -8.52 -15.08
N ALA A 15 -26.63 -8.18 -15.39
CA ALA A 15 -26.00 -8.55 -16.65
C ALA A 15 -25.85 -10.09 -16.79
N LEU A 16 -25.42 -10.79 -15.73
CA LEU A 16 -25.34 -12.25 -15.73
C LEU A 16 -26.70 -12.93 -15.86
N ASN A 17 -27.73 -12.39 -15.20
CA ASN A 17 -29.10 -12.88 -15.34
C ASN A 17 -29.62 -12.69 -16.77
N ALA A 18 -29.33 -11.55 -17.42
CA ALA A 18 -29.70 -11.30 -18.80
C ALA A 18 -28.98 -12.25 -19.78
N LEU A 19 -27.69 -12.50 -19.56
CA LEU A 19 -26.91 -13.48 -20.32
C LEU A 19 -27.46 -14.89 -20.16
N SER A 20 -27.74 -15.32 -18.92
CA SER A 20 -28.32 -16.63 -18.63
C SER A 20 -29.69 -16.82 -19.28
N ALA A 21 -30.54 -15.78 -19.28
CA ALA A 21 -31.83 -15.79 -19.96
C ALA A 21 -31.68 -15.92 -21.48
N ARG A 22 -30.68 -15.27 -22.07
CA ARG A 22 -30.42 -15.30 -23.52
C ARG A 22 -29.84 -16.64 -23.99
N THR A 23 -28.93 -17.23 -23.23
CA THR A 23 -28.25 -18.49 -23.58
C THR A 23 -29.01 -19.73 -23.13
N ARG A 24 -30.03 -19.58 -22.28
CA ARG A 24 -30.76 -20.67 -21.62
C ARG A 24 -29.86 -21.63 -20.83
N THR A 25 -28.69 -21.15 -20.38
CA THR A 25 -27.78 -21.91 -19.52
C THR A 25 -27.93 -21.47 -18.07
N PRO A 26 -27.97 -22.40 -17.09
CA PRO A 26 -28.09 -22.05 -15.69
C PRO A 26 -26.90 -21.20 -15.23
N LEU A 27 -27.15 -20.14 -14.47
CA LEU A 27 -26.12 -19.19 -14.02
C LEU A 27 -24.90 -19.85 -13.34
N PRO A 28 -25.03 -20.92 -12.52
CA PRO A 28 -23.88 -21.65 -11.99
C PRO A 28 -22.97 -22.26 -13.07
N SER A 29 -23.52 -22.76 -14.19
CA SER A 29 -22.70 -23.36 -15.24
C SER A 29 -21.91 -22.31 -16.03
N LEU A 30 -22.48 -21.11 -16.20
CA LEU A 30 -21.82 -19.99 -16.86
C LEU A 30 -20.66 -19.46 -16.01
N ILE A 31 -20.87 -19.31 -14.69
CA ILE A 31 -19.81 -18.96 -13.75
C ILE A 31 -18.70 -20.02 -13.77
N LEU A 32 -19.07 -21.31 -13.77
CA LEU A 32 -18.10 -22.39 -13.83
C LEU A 32 -17.29 -22.38 -15.14
N SER A 33 -17.95 -22.21 -16.29
CA SER A 33 -17.25 -22.15 -17.59
C SER A 33 -16.35 -20.93 -17.71
N PHE A 34 -16.78 -19.78 -17.18
CA PHE A 34 -15.96 -18.57 -17.14
C PHE A 34 -14.74 -18.78 -16.23
N GLY A 35 -14.93 -19.38 -15.05
CA GLY A 35 -13.84 -19.74 -14.16
C GLY A 35 -12.84 -20.68 -14.83
N ILE A 36 -13.32 -21.76 -15.46
CA ILE A 36 -12.45 -22.71 -16.16
C ILE A 36 -11.69 -22.02 -17.31
N LEU A 37 -12.38 -21.23 -18.14
CA LEU A 37 -11.73 -20.54 -19.24
C LEU A 37 -10.70 -19.53 -18.73
N HIS A 38 -11.04 -18.75 -17.71
CA HIS A 38 -10.13 -17.78 -17.09
C HIS A 38 -8.88 -18.47 -16.54
N GLU A 39 -9.05 -19.54 -15.77
CA GLU A 39 -7.95 -20.33 -15.22
C GLU A 39 -7.08 -20.94 -16.33
N ILE A 40 -7.67 -21.52 -17.38
CA ILE A 40 -6.91 -22.06 -18.52
C ILE A 40 -6.13 -20.95 -19.23
N THR A 41 -6.75 -19.80 -19.48
CA THR A 41 -6.11 -18.66 -20.14
C THR A 41 -5.02 -18.00 -19.30
N ALA A 42 -5.03 -18.18 -17.98
CA ALA A 42 -3.98 -17.72 -17.08
C ALA A 42 -2.84 -18.75 -16.95
N VAL A 43 -3.17 -20.04 -16.79
CA VAL A 43 -2.21 -21.11 -16.53
C VAL A 43 -1.45 -21.54 -17.78
N VAL A 44 -2.12 -21.65 -18.94
CA VAL A 44 -1.46 -22.14 -20.18
C VAL A 44 -0.32 -21.21 -20.62
N PRO A 45 -0.50 -19.87 -20.70
CA PRO A 45 0.60 -18.97 -21.05
C PRO A 45 1.73 -18.99 -20.02
N LEU A 46 1.38 -19.03 -18.72
CA LEU A 46 2.37 -19.11 -17.65
C LEU A 46 3.27 -20.35 -17.82
N VAL A 47 2.66 -21.52 -18.04
CA VAL A 47 3.38 -22.79 -18.26
C VAL A 47 4.18 -22.74 -19.55
N ALA A 48 3.61 -22.24 -20.65
CA ALA A 48 4.29 -22.14 -21.93
C ALA A 48 5.53 -21.22 -21.87
N VAL A 49 5.40 -20.02 -21.27
CA VAL A 49 6.51 -19.09 -21.09
C VAL A 49 7.55 -19.67 -20.14
N PHE A 50 7.15 -20.35 -19.08
CA PHE A 50 8.07 -21.01 -18.15
C PHE A 50 8.94 -22.07 -18.85
N TYR A 51 8.34 -22.98 -19.60
CA TYR A 51 9.09 -24.01 -20.33
C TYR A 51 9.92 -23.40 -21.46
N GLY A 52 9.39 -22.39 -22.17
CA GLY A 52 10.13 -21.64 -23.19
C GLY A 52 11.38 -20.97 -22.61
N SER A 53 11.24 -20.20 -21.53
CA SER A 53 12.37 -19.53 -20.89
C SER A 53 13.38 -20.52 -20.31
N ARG A 54 12.90 -21.67 -19.81
CA ARG A 54 13.75 -22.78 -19.34
C ARG A 54 14.55 -23.41 -20.48
N THR A 55 13.93 -23.71 -21.62
CA THR A 55 14.63 -24.31 -22.77
C THR A 55 15.67 -23.38 -23.38
N LEU A 56 15.42 -22.07 -23.33
CA LEU A 56 16.27 -21.05 -23.93
C LEU A 56 17.28 -20.44 -22.94
N GLY A 57 17.21 -20.78 -21.65
CA GLY A 57 18.07 -20.22 -20.61
C GLY A 57 17.87 -18.72 -20.36
N ILE A 58 16.73 -18.16 -20.76
CA ILE A 58 16.47 -16.70 -20.76
C ILE A 58 16.27 -16.17 -19.34
N GLY A 59 15.73 -16.98 -18.42
CA GLY A 59 15.38 -16.57 -17.07
C GLY A 59 16.54 -15.90 -16.32
N GLU A 60 17.71 -16.51 -16.33
CA GLU A 60 18.89 -15.99 -15.62
C GLU A 60 19.42 -14.70 -16.27
N GLY A 61 19.40 -14.63 -17.60
CA GLY A 61 19.81 -13.46 -18.37
C GLY A 61 18.94 -12.24 -18.05
N VAL A 62 17.63 -12.38 -18.15
CA VAL A 62 16.68 -11.29 -17.89
C VAL A 62 16.81 -10.75 -16.47
N ILE A 63 16.88 -11.62 -15.45
CA ILE A 63 17.00 -11.15 -14.07
C ILE A 63 18.34 -10.46 -13.81
N SER A 64 19.45 -10.98 -14.35
CA SER A 64 20.75 -10.32 -14.20
C SER A 64 20.79 -8.92 -14.83
N THR A 65 20.03 -8.70 -15.92
CA THR A 65 19.92 -7.39 -16.59
C THR A 65 18.96 -6.42 -15.93
N ILE A 66 17.95 -6.90 -15.18
CA ILE A 66 16.95 -6.07 -14.47
C ILE A 66 17.43 -5.68 -13.07
N VAL A 67 18.34 -6.46 -12.48
CA VAL A 67 18.96 -6.18 -11.18
C VAL A 67 20.42 -5.68 -11.31
N PRO A 68 20.77 -4.68 -12.16
CA PRO A 68 22.07 -4.03 -12.06
C PRO A 68 22.05 -3.02 -10.91
N GLU A 69 23.21 -2.83 -10.27
CA GLU A 69 23.42 -1.71 -9.38
C GLU A 69 23.12 -0.41 -10.13
N ARG A 70 22.24 0.40 -9.53
CA ARG A 70 21.70 1.66 -10.04
C ARG A 70 22.79 2.51 -10.70
N SER A 71 22.86 2.45 -12.04
CA SER A 71 23.73 3.35 -12.79
C SER A 71 23.18 4.77 -12.70
N PRO A 72 23.99 5.78 -12.33
CA PRO A 72 23.51 7.15 -12.12
C PRO A 72 23.04 7.88 -13.38
N ASN A 73 23.17 7.27 -14.58
CA ASN A 73 22.88 7.92 -15.86
C ASN A 73 21.59 7.45 -16.55
N SER A 74 20.69 6.70 -15.89
CA SER A 74 19.41 6.29 -16.50
C SER A 74 18.41 7.43 -16.60
N THR A 75 17.68 7.50 -17.73
CA THR A 75 16.67 8.53 -17.96
C THR A 75 15.47 8.37 -17.01
N ALA A 76 14.68 9.43 -16.80
CA ALA A 76 13.57 9.42 -15.86
C ALA A 76 12.49 8.36 -16.19
N THR A 77 12.30 8.04 -17.47
CA THR A 77 11.36 7.02 -17.95
C THR A 77 11.85 5.61 -17.64
N ASP A 78 13.15 5.35 -17.80
CA ASP A 78 13.76 4.04 -17.50
C ASP A 78 13.63 3.71 -16.01
N ASN A 79 13.71 4.73 -15.16
CA ASN A 79 13.60 4.56 -13.70
C ASN A 79 12.20 4.10 -13.25
N TRP A 80 11.13 4.51 -13.96
CA TRP A 80 9.78 4.06 -13.63
C TRP A 80 9.57 2.60 -14.06
N VAL A 81 9.94 2.26 -15.30
CA VAL A 81 9.81 0.89 -15.84
C VAL A 81 10.63 -0.09 -15.01
N GLN A 82 11.87 0.26 -14.65
CA GLN A 82 12.70 -0.53 -13.74
C GLN A 82 12.08 -0.69 -12.36
N GLY A 83 11.41 0.34 -11.84
CA GLY A 83 10.68 0.27 -10.58
C GLY A 83 9.55 -0.76 -10.62
N VAL A 84 8.73 -0.72 -11.67
CA VAL A 84 7.62 -1.68 -11.88
C VAL A 84 8.15 -3.10 -12.07
N LEU A 85 9.16 -3.28 -12.93
CA LEU A 85 9.79 -4.59 -13.15
C LEU A 85 10.37 -5.17 -11.87
N ARG A 86 11.02 -4.34 -11.04
CA ARG A 86 11.55 -4.78 -9.75
C ARG A 86 10.43 -5.22 -8.81
N THR A 87 9.34 -4.47 -8.72
CA THR A 87 8.18 -4.89 -7.92
C THR A 87 7.61 -6.21 -8.42
N TRP A 88 7.53 -6.43 -9.73
CA TRP A 88 7.07 -7.70 -10.30
C TRP A 88 8.04 -8.85 -10.07
N VAL A 89 9.35 -8.61 -10.08
CA VAL A 89 10.37 -9.61 -9.73
C VAL A 89 10.23 -10.00 -8.26
N GLU A 90 10.07 -9.03 -7.34
CA GLU A 90 9.87 -9.28 -5.91
C GLU A 90 8.54 -10.03 -5.64
N GLU A 91 7.46 -9.64 -6.32
CA GLU A 91 6.17 -10.36 -6.26
C GLU A 91 6.28 -11.79 -6.83
N GLY A 92 6.97 -11.93 -7.96
CA GLY A 92 7.18 -13.20 -8.66
C GLY A 92 8.02 -14.16 -7.83
N ASP A 93 9.07 -13.67 -7.16
CA ASP A 93 9.92 -14.47 -6.26
C ASP A 93 9.11 -14.95 -5.05
N ALA A 94 8.32 -14.05 -4.44
CA ALA A 94 7.43 -14.43 -3.34
C ALA A 94 6.39 -15.48 -3.77
N TRP A 95 5.82 -15.32 -4.97
CA TRP A 95 4.87 -16.27 -5.54
C TRP A 95 5.52 -17.63 -5.85
N ALA A 96 6.67 -17.64 -6.54
CA ALA A 96 7.42 -18.84 -6.87
C ALA A 96 7.87 -19.58 -5.60
N GLY A 97 8.27 -18.85 -4.55
CA GLY A 97 8.58 -19.42 -3.25
C GLY A 97 7.38 -20.08 -2.57
N ARG A 98 6.19 -19.46 -2.62
CA ARG A 98 4.96 -20.04 -2.06
C ARG A 98 4.55 -21.33 -2.78
N ILE A 99 4.50 -21.29 -4.11
CA ILE A 99 4.11 -22.45 -4.93
C ILE A 99 5.17 -23.54 -4.85
N GLY A 100 6.44 -23.15 -4.98
CA GLY A 100 7.59 -24.03 -4.85
C GLY A 100 7.55 -24.83 -3.57
N ARG A 101 7.37 -24.17 -2.42
CA ARG A 101 7.27 -24.86 -1.12
C ARG A 101 6.00 -25.68 -0.99
N ARG A 102 4.86 -25.22 -1.52
CA ARG A 102 3.60 -25.99 -1.42
C ARG A 102 3.66 -27.30 -2.20
N TYR A 103 4.29 -27.30 -3.37
CA TYR A 103 4.26 -28.45 -4.28
C TYR A 103 5.59 -29.17 -4.43
N GLY A 104 6.70 -28.63 -3.90
CA GLY A 104 8.04 -29.17 -4.10
C GLY A 104 8.60 -28.89 -5.49
N VAL A 105 8.29 -27.71 -6.06
CA VAL A 105 8.65 -27.33 -7.44
C VAL A 105 9.64 -26.17 -7.45
N PHE A 106 10.28 -25.89 -8.59
CA PHE A 106 11.31 -24.85 -8.75
C PHE A 106 12.54 -24.98 -7.84
N GLY A 107 12.85 -26.21 -7.40
CA GLY A 107 13.97 -26.47 -6.49
C GLY A 107 13.69 -26.19 -5.01
N TYR A 108 12.45 -25.84 -4.65
CA TYR A 108 12.02 -25.77 -3.26
C TYR A 108 11.62 -27.15 -2.75
N GLU A 109 11.96 -27.44 -1.50
CA GLU A 109 11.51 -28.65 -0.81
C GLU A 109 10.02 -28.54 -0.48
N LYS A 110 9.27 -29.63 -0.71
CA LYS A 110 7.83 -29.68 -0.43
C LYS A 110 7.61 -29.58 1.08
N ARG A 111 6.84 -28.57 1.51
CA ARG A 111 6.47 -28.38 2.91
C ARG A 111 5.62 -29.56 3.38
N ILE A 112 6.05 -30.20 4.46
CA ILE A 112 5.23 -31.17 5.19
C ILE A 112 4.15 -30.37 5.95
N PRO A 113 2.85 -30.65 5.73
CA PRO A 113 1.77 -29.99 6.46
C PRO A 113 1.99 -30.14 7.97
N GLY A 114 1.99 -29.03 8.71
CA GLY A 114 2.19 -29.02 10.17
C GLY A 114 3.62 -28.80 10.66
N ALA A 115 4.63 -28.75 9.77
CA ALA A 115 5.98 -28.37 10.20
C ALA A 115 6.03 -26.86 10.54
N PRO A 116 6.59 -26.49 11.72
CA PRO A 116 6.75 -25.09 12.12
C PRO A 116 7.64 -24.35 11.12
N GLU A 117 7.26 -23.11 10.82
CA GLU A 117 7.91 -22.35 9.76
C GLU A 117 9.25 -21.79 10.25
N ASP A 118 10.36 -22.41 9.81
CA ASP A 118 11.72 -21.98 10.12
C ASP A 118 12.07 -20.67 9.39
N HIS A 119 11.49 -19.55 9.83
CA HIS A 119 11.68 -18.25 9.19
C HIS A 119 13.15 -17.75 9.21
N ALA A 120 13.99 -18.34 10.06
CA ALA A 120 15.40 -17.97 10.23
C ALA A 120 16.32 -18.38 9.06
N LYS A 121 15.86 -19.20 8.11
CA LYS A 121 16.64 -19.60 6.92
C LYS A 121 16.33 -18.81 5.64
N HIS A 122 15.30 -17.95 5.64
CA HIS A 122 14.82 -17.29 4.41
C HIS A 122 15.69 -16.15 3.85
N SER A 123 16.63 -15.61 4.63
CA SER A 123 17.40 -14.42 4.21
C SER A 123 18.80 -14.71 3.67
N GLN A 124 19.17 -15.98 3.50
CA GLN A 124 20.52 -16.36 3.07
C GLN A 124 20.55 -17.49 2.04
N LEU A 125 19.50 -17.64 1.22
CA LEU A 125 19.74 -18.28 -0.06
C LEU A 125 20.69 -17.36 -0.85
N PRO A 126 21.81 -17.89 -1.37
CA PRO A 126 22.78 -17.09 -2.10
C PRO A 126 22.06 -16.37 -3.26
N ILE A 127 22.55 -15.19 -3.61
CA ILE A 127 22.04 -14.27 -4.65
C ILE A 127 21.86 -14.96 -6.03
N HIS A 128 22.33 -16.20 -6.18
CA HIS A 128 21.94 -17.10 -7.25
C HIS A 128 20.51 -17.61 -7.05
N ILE A 129 19.56 -16.84 -7.57
CA ILE A 129 18.23 -17.34 -7.91
C ILE A 129 18.43 -18.60 -8.75
N ALA A 130 17.95 -19.75 -8.28
CA ALA A 130 18.03 -20.99 -9.05
C ALA A 130 17.35 -20.75 -10.42
N GLY A 131 17.95 -21.21 -11.52
CA GLY A 131 17.46 -20.91 -12.87
C GLY A 131 15.95 -21.17 -13.07
N ASP A 132 15.38 -22.15 -12.36
CA ASP A 132 13.94 -22.42 -12.38
C ASP A 132 13.09 -21.36 -11.70
N VAL A 133 13.57 -20.76 -10.61
CA VAL A 133 12.91 -19.62 -9.98
C VAL A 133 12.98 -18.41 -10.91
N ALA A 134 14.11 -18.21 -11.59
CA ALA A 134 14.26 -17.13 -12.55
C ALA A 134 13.27 -17.27 -13.73
N ASN A 135 13.13 -18.48 -14.27
CA ASN A 135 12.15 -18.81 -15.29
C ASN A 135 10.70 -18.58 -14.82
N ALA A 136 10.39 -18.95 -13.57
CA ALA A 136 9.07 -18.74 -12.98
C ALA A 136 8.73 -17.25 -12.81
N ILE A 137 9.69 -16.43 -12.42
CA ILE A 137 9.53 -14.97 -12.29
C ILE A 137 9.28 -14.32 -13.65
N VAL A 138 10.03 -14.71 -14.69
CA VAL A 138 9.84 -14.20 -16.05
C VAL A 138 8.46 -14.61 -16.58
N ALA A 139 8.06 -15.87 -16.41
CA ALA A 139 6.74 -16.34 -16.79
C ALA A 139 5.61 -15.57 -16.08
N TYR A 140 5.76 -15.29 -14.78
CA TYR A 140 4.82 -14.49 -14.02
C TYR A 140 4.72 -13.05 -14.56
N GLY A 141 5.86 -12.40 -14.79
CA GLY A 141 5.93 -11.03 -15.32
C GLY A 141 5.26 -10.91 -16.70
N VAL A 142 5.61 -11.79 -17.64
CA VAL A 142 5.02 -11.79 -19.00
C VAL A 142 3.51 -12.04 -18.96
N THR A 143 3.06 -12.96 -18.11
CA THR A 143 1.63 -13.25 -17.96
C THR A 143 0.88 -12.05 -17.37
N LYS A 144 1.49 -11.32 -16.43
CA LYS A 144 0.93 -10.07 -15.89
C LYS A 144 0.84 -8.96 -16.92
N VAL A 145 1.90 -8.76 -17.73
CA VAL A 145 1.89 -7.76 -18.82
C VAL A 145 0.76 -8.06 -19.80
N LYS A 146 0.64 -9.31 -20.25
CA LYS A 146 -0.46 -9.73 -21.12
C LYS A 146 -1.82 -9.40 -20.51
N HIS A 147 -2.02 -9.71 -19.23
CA HIS A 147 -3.28 -9.48 -18.54
C HIS A 147 -3.59 -7.98 -18.38
N PHE A 148 -2.57 -7.17 -18.13
CA PHE A 148 -2.67 -5.72 -18.04
C PHE A 148 -3.01 -5.10 -19.40
N CYS A 149 -2.32 -5.50 -20.47
CA CYS A 149 -2.60 -5.05 -21.83
C CYS A 149 -4.01 -5.47 -22.30
N LEU A 150 -4.45 -6.69 -22.00
CA LEU A 150 -5.81 -7.14 -22.33
C LEU A 150 -6.88 -6.36 -21.55
N PHE A 151 -6.62 -6.02 -20.29
CA PHE A 151 -7.55 -5.26 -19.46
C PHE A 151 -7.64 -3.77 -19.86
N GLU A 152 -6.52 -3.18 -20.26
CA GLU A 152 -6.48 -1.80 -20.72
C GLU A 152 -7.11 -1.64 -22.12
N LEU A 153 -7.01 -2.67 -22.98
CA LEU A 153 -7.75 -2.74 -24.24
C LEU A 153 -9.27 -2.92 -24.06
N GLU A 154 -9.72 -3.46 -22.92
CA GLU A 154 -11.13 -3.71 -22.63
C GLU A 154 -11.78 -2.62 -21.76
N SER A 155 -11.00 -1.64 -21.28
CA SER A 155 -11.51 -0.49 -20.52
C SER A 155 -12.11 0.55 -21.49
N PRO A 156 -13.45 0.65 -21.63
CA PRO A 156 -14.06 1.61 -22.52
C PRO A 156 -14.13 2.94 -21.76
N SER A 157 -13.09 3.75 -21.89
CA SER A 157 -13.16 5.16 -21.52
C SER A 157 -14.13 5.88 -22.47
N THR A 158 -15.38 6.03 -22.00
CA THR A 158 -16.21 7.23 -22.16
C THR A 158 -16.28 7.89 -23.53
N PHE A 159 -17.31 7.54 -24.32
CA PHE A 159 -18.29 8.43 -25.00
C PHE A 159 -18.82 7.77 -26.28
N LEU A 160 -20.07 7.30 -26.24
CA LEU A 160 -20.96 7.48 -27.39
C LEU A 160 -22.35 7.88 -26.87
N PRO A 161 -22.84 9.10 -27.15
CA PRO A 161 -24.24 9.41 -26.95
C PRO A 161 -25.07 8.58 -27.94
N HIS A 162 -26.11 7.93 -27.44
CA HIS A 162 -27.11 7.26 -28.25
C HIS A 162 -27.77 8.26 -29.21
N SER A 163 -27.34 8.26 -30.47
CA SER A 163 -28.10 8.81 -31.60
C SER A 163 -27.54 8.31 -32.94
N LEU A 164 -28.22 7.28 -33.46
CA LEU A 164 -28.44 6.94 -34.87
C LEU A 164 -27.31 6.39 -35.78
N ASP A 165 -27.78 5.40 -36.55
CA ASP A 165 -27.39 4.87 -37.86
C ASP A 165 -26.22 3.89 -38.06
N LYS A 166 -26.64 2.75 -38.64
CA LYS A 166 -25.85 1.62 -39.09
C LYS A 166 -25.16 1.96 -40.41
N SER A 167 -23.88 2.31 -40.35
CA SER A 167 -22.93 2.05 -41.44
C SER A 167 -21.51 2.02 -40.90
N LEU A 168 -21.05 0.85 -40.45
CA LEU A 168 -19.67 0.63 -40.02
C LEU A 168 -18.74 0.56 -41.23
N SER A 169 -17.73 1.44 -41.23
CA SER A 169 -16.62 1.49 -42.19
C SER A 169 -15.54 0.46 -41.81
N PRO A 170 -14.99 -0.32 -42.76
CA PRO A 170 -13.94 -1.32 -42.53
C PRO A 170 -12.55 -0.75 -42.14
N SER A 171 -12.40 0.56 -42.04
CA SER A 171 -11.11 1.20 -41.73
C SER A 171 -10.66 1.08 -40.27
N ALA A 172 -11.58 0.84 -39.32
CA ALA A 172 -11.23 0.73 -37.90
C ALA A 172 -10.60 -0.62 -37.54
N GLU A 173 -10.93 -1.70 -38.26
CA GLU A 173 -10.36 -3.04 -38.00
C GLU A 173 -8.89 -3.13 -38.41
N LEU A 174 -8.46 -2.39 -39.44
CA LEU A 174 -7.07 -2.35 -39.88
C LEU A 174 -6.14 -1.60 -38.91
N SER A 175 -6.63 -0.55 -38.25
CA SER A 175 -5.83 0.18 -37.24
C SER A 175 -5.57 -0.67 -35.99
N TYR A 176 -6.49 -1.57 -35.65
CA TYR A 176 -6.35 -2.44 -34.49
C TYR A 176 -5.35 -3.58 -34.74
N ALA A 177 -5.37 -4.17 -35.93
CA ALA A 177 -4.40 -5.19 -36.34
C ALA A 177 -2.96 -4.65 -36.36
N HIS A 178 -2.77 -3.37 -36.69
CA HIS A 178 -1.44 -2.78 -36.76
C HIS A 178 -0.80 -2.57 -35.38
N SER A 179 -1.57 -2.15 -34.37
CA SER A 179 -1.08 -1.95 -33.00
C SER A 179 -0.70 -3.26 -32.31
N ILE A 180 -1.42 -4.36 -32.58
CA ILE A 180 -1.06 -5.69 -32.08
C ILE A 180 0.26 -6.19 -32.70
N ALA A 181 0.49 -5.91 -33.99
CA ALA A 181 1.72 -6.29 -34.68
C ALA A 181 2.95 -5.54 -34.10
N GLU A 182 2.82 -4.25 -33.77
CA GLU A 182 3.92 -3.47 -33.18
C GLU A 182 4.32 -3.96 -31.79
N ILE A 183 3.35 -4.31 -30.92
CA ILE A 183 3.65 -4.86 -29.60
C ILE A 183 4.31 -6.24 -29.72
N HIS A 184 3.86 -7.05 -30.67
CA HIS A 184 4.46 -8.36 -30.95
C HIS A 184 5.90 -8.22 -31.44
N ASP A 185 6.20 -7.27 -32.33
CA ASP A 185 7.55 -7.03 -32.83
C ASP A 185 8.51 -6.52 -31.74
N VAL A 186 8.05 -5.66 -30.83
CA VAL A 186 8.87 -5.22 -29.68
C VAL A 186 9.21 -6.38 -28.76
N ILE A 187 8.25 -7.28 -28.50
CA ILE A 187 8.49 -8.48 -27.70
C ILE A 187 9.48 -9.40 -28.43
N CYS A 188 9.30 -9.66 -29.72
CA CYS A 188 10.22 -10.49 -30.52
C CYS A 188 11.63 -9.92 -30.59
N LEU A 189 11.80 -8.60 -30.71
CA LEU A 189 13.10 -7.93 -30.72
C LEU A 189 13.82 -8.03 -29.36
N LEU A 190 13.10 -7.90 -28.25
CA LEU A 190 13.65 -8.11 -26.91
C LEU A 190 14.15 -9.56 -26.73
N PHE A 191 13.40 -10.55 -27.23
CA PHE A 191 13.81 -11.95 -27.19
C PHE A 191 15.03 -12.24 -28.08
N ALA A 192 15.11 -11.64 -29.27
CA ALA A 192 16.24 -11.82 -30.18
C ALA A 192 17.55 -11.20 -29.64
N HIS A 193 17.47 -10.05 -28.97
CA HIS A 193 18.65 -9.36 -28.42
C HIS A 193 19.27 -10.10 -27.22
N VAL A 194 18.43 -10.69 -26.37
CA VAL A 194 18.87 -11.50 -25.21
C VAL A 194 19.47 -12.84 -25.64
N ALA A 195 19.00 -13.44 -26.74
CA ALA A 195 19.54 -14.69 -27.26
C ALA A 195 20.97 -14.57 -27.82
N GLN A 196 21.39 -13.39 -28.27
CA GLN A 196 22.72 -13.18 -28.88
C GLN A 196 23.84 -12.97 -27.86
N SER A 197 23.54 -12.78 -26.58
CA SER A 197 24.53 -12.34 -25.56
C SER A 197 25.04 -13.45 -24.62
N THR A 198 24.68 -14.72 -24.83
CA THR A 198 25.03 -15.83 -23.90
C THR A 198 25.99 -16.86 -24.51
N LEU A 199 27.28 -16.52 -24.60
CA LEU A 199 28.37 -17.47 -24.89
C LEU A 199 29.16 -17.82 -23.61
N MET A 200 28.88 -19.03 -23.09
CA MET A 200 29.62 -19.89 -22.15
C MET A 200 29.84 -19.43 -20.67
N PRO A 201 29.07 -19.97 -19.70
CA PRO A 201 29.40 -19.84 -18.28
C PRO A 201 30.42 -20.90 -17.82
N LYS A 202 31.42 -20.44 -17.04
CA LYS A 202 32.45 -21.26 -16.40
C LYS A 202 31.86 -22.14 -15.30
N LEU A 203 32.12 -23.44 -15.38
CA LEU A 203 31.74 -24.46 -14.40
C LEU A 203 32.41 -24.19 -13.05
N HIS A 204 31.63 -23.90 -12.00
CA HIS A 204 32.12 -23.85 -10.62
C HIS A 204 31.88 -25.21 -9.94
N LEU A 205 32.97 -25.90 -9.57
CA LEU A 205 32.91 -27.16 -8.83
C LEU A 205 32.39 -26.93 -7.40
N LYS A 206 31.54 -27.85 -6.93
CA LYS A 206 30.98 -27.87 -5.58
C LYS A 206 32.10 -28.05 -4.55
N ARG A 207 32.03 -27.29 -3.45
CA ARG A 207 32.97 -27.38 -2.33
C ARG A 207 32.77 -28.67 -1.54
N THR A 208 33.86 -29.16 -0.95
CA THR A 208 33.88 -30.40 -0.17
C THR A 208 33.20 -30.20 1.20
N PRO A 209 32.63 -31.26 1.79
CA PRO A 209 31.92 -31.18 3.07
C PRO A 209 32.79 -30.67 4.24
N GLU A 210 34.10 -30.86 4.15
CA GLU A 210 35.06 -30.36 5.13
C GLU A 210 35.21 -28.82 5.08
N GLU A 211 35.14 -28.23 3.88
CA GLU A 211 35.18 -26.79 3.69
C GLU A 211 33.90 -26.11 4.20
N GLU A 212 32.77 -26.82 4.12
CA GLU A 212 31.49 -26.35 4.65
C GLU A 212 31.47 -26.34 6.20
N ALA A 213 32.05 -27.35 6.83
CA ALA A 213 32.20 -27.40 8.29
C ALA A 213 33.09 -26.25 8.82
N ALA A 214 34.21 -25.97 8.13
CA ALA A 214 35.09 -24.85 8.46
C ALA A 214 34.39 -23.49 8.29
N HIS A 215 33.58 -23.35 7.24
CA HIS A 215 32.80 -22.13 7.01
C HIS A 215 31.75 -21.88 8.10
N GLN A 216 31.08 -22.94 8.60
CA GLN A 216 30.12 -22.82 9.69
C GLN A 216 30.78 -22.42 11.02
N LEU A 217 31.96 -22.97 11.34
CA LEU A 217 32.73 -22.57 12.52
C LEU A 217 33.12 -21.09 12.47
N ARG A 218 33.63 -20.61 11.33
CA ARG A 218 34.00 -19.21 11.13
C ARG A 218 32.78 -18.27 11.24
N LYS A 219 31.60 -18.71 10.79
CA LYS A 219 30.35 -17.96 10.92
C LYS A 219 29.86 -17.88 12.37
N LYS A 220 29.99 -18.96 13.15
CA LYS A 220 29.67 -18.97 14.59
C LYS A 220 30.60 -18.03 15.37
N GLN A 221 31.91 -18.08 15.11
CA GLN A 221 32.87 -17.16 15.74
C GLN A 221 32.58 -15.68 15.43
N ARG A 222 32.24 -15.35 14.17
CA ARG A 222 31.85 -13.98 13.81
C ARG A 222 30.59 -13.48 14.53
N ARG A 223 29.62 -14.37 14.78
CA ARG A 223 28.40 -14.03 15.53
C ARG A 223 28.71 -13.80 17.00
N GLU A 224 29.55 -14.63 17.61
CA GLU A 224 29.93 -14.50 19.02
C GLU A 224 30.75 -13.22 19.29
N VAL A 225 31.67 -12.85 18.38
CA VAL A 225 32.43 -11.59 18.46
C VAL A 225 31.50 -10.37 18.35
N LYS A 226 30.49 -10.42 17.47
CA LYS A 226 29.48 -9.34 17.38
C LYS A 226 28.61 -9.26 18.63
N ALA A 227 28.22 -10.40 19.22
CA ALA A 227 27.46 -10.44 20.45
C ALA A 227 28.24 -9.86 21.64
N LYS A 228 29.52 -10.22 21.79
CA LYS A 228 30.40 -9.65 22.84
C LYS A 228 30.58 -8.14 22.69
N ARG A 229 30.72 -7.63 21.47
CA ARG A 229 30.77 -6.18 21.20
C ARG A 229 29.49 -5.45 21.59
N ASN A 230 28.32 -6.07 21.40
CA ASN A 230 27.04 -5.44 21.70
C ASN A 230 26.72 -5.44 23.21
N HIS A 231 27.17 -6.47 23.94
CA HIS A 231 26.90 -6.60 25.37
C HIS A 231 27.85 -5.75 26.25
N GLY A 232 29.05 -5.44 25.78
CA GLY A 232 30.03 -4.61 26.52
C GLY A 232 29.67 -3.13 26.62
N LEU A 233 28.69 -2.63 25.85
CA LEU A 233 28.32 -1.21 25.81
C LEU A 233 27.23 -0.80 26.81
N LYS A 234 26.65 -1.75 27.57
CA LYS A 234 25.58 -1.47 28.55
C LYS A 234 26.01 -1.60 30.02
N ALA A 235 27.22 -2.06 30.32
CA ALA A 235 27.62 -2.40 31.69
C ALA A 235 28.45 -1.33 32.43
N SER A 236 28.93 -0.29 31.75
CA SER A 236 29.63 0.83 32.43
C SER A 236 28.92 2.14 32.12
N GLY A 237 28.14 2.63 33.08
CA GLY A 237 27.45 3.91 33.05
C GLY A 237 28.41 5.09 33.17
N GLU A 238 29.24 5.32 32.15
CA GLU A 238 29.99 6.56 32.00
C GLU A 238 29.78 7.13 30.58
N PRO A 239 29.36 8.41 30.46
CA PRO A 239 29.15 9.06 29.17
C PRO A 239 30.52 9.36 28.52
N SER A 240 31.02 8.40 27.75
CA SER A 240 32.21 8.55 26.93
C SER A 240 31.96 9.59 25.83
N ARG A 241 32.47 10.81 26.04
CA ARG A 241 32.62 11.87 25.05
C ARG A 241 33.46 11.36 23.87
N LYS A 242 32.82 10.84 22.82
CA LYS A 242 33.50 10.52 21.57
C LYS A 242 33.76 11.80 20.77
N ARG A 243 34.96 12.32 21.02
CA ARG A 243 35.78 13.13 20.12
C ARG A 243 35.67 12.60 18.68
N SER A 244 35.12 13.43 17.80
CA SER A 244 35.35 13.35 16.36
C SER A 244 36.80 13.74 16.09
N ARG A 245 37.60 12.81 15.55
CA ARG A 245 38.96 13.03 15.05
C ARG A 245 39.10 12.36 13.69
N HIS A 246 39.10 13.18 12.64
CA HIS A 246 39.79 13.04 11.35
C HIS A 246 39.78 14.48 10.79
N ARG A 247 40.82 15.31 10.80
CA ARG A 247 42.23 15.22 10.36
C ARG A 247 42.37 14.90 8.86
N ASP A 248 42.39 15.97 8.06
CA ASP A 248 43.40 16.28 7.04
C ASP A 248 43.45 17.81 6.90
N THR A 249 44.47 18.51 7.41
CA THR A 249 45.86 18.72 6.92
C THR A 249 45.98 19.87 5.89
N THR A 250 46.23 21.08 6.40
CA THR A 250 47.17 22.06 5.82
C THR A 250 47.82 22.88 6.94
N PRO A 251 49.10 23.27 6.84
CA PRO A 251 49.94 23.56 8.01
C PRO A 251 50.25 25.04 8.23
N GLU A 252 50.93 25.28 9.36
CA GLU A 252 51.71 26.48 9.74
C GLU A 252 50.99 27.63 10.46
N ARG A 253 51.14 27.66 11.80
CA ARG A 253 51.94 28.69 12.49
C ARG A 253 52.09 28.39 13.99
N PRO A 254 53.32 28.40 14.55
CA PRO A 254 53.57 28.19 15.96
C PRO A 254 53.90 29.51 16.68
N TRP A 255 53.10 29.87 17.67
CA TRP A 255 53.47 30.73 18.80
C TRP A 255 52.68 30.14 19.99
N ALA A 256 53.27 29.42 20.96
CA ALA A 256 54.11 29.91 22.06
C ALA A 256 53.51 31.19 22.66
N SER A 257 53.17 31.32 23.94
CA SER A 257 53.39 30.54 25.17
C SER A 257 52.57 31.21 26.30
N SER A 258 52.70 30.69 27.53
CA SER A 258 52.40 31.36 28.82
C SER A 258 50.90 31.45 29.17
N ASP A 259 50.36 30.78 30.19
CA ASP A 259 50.73 30.75 31.62
C ASP A 259 50.73 32.16 32.23
N ASP A 260 49.60 32.52 32.85
CA ASP A 260 49.52 33.09 34.20
C ASP A 260 48.06 33.48 34.55
N GLU A 261 47.52 32.82 35.58
CA GLU A 261 46.51 33.35 36.50
C GLU A 261 47.13 34.45 37.40
N PRO A 262 46.44 35.12 38.35
CA PRO A 262 45.02 35.49 38.50
C PRO A 262 44.91 37.00 38.89
N HIS A 263 43.82 37.38 39.57
CA HIS A 263 43.50 38.70 40.17
C HIS A 263 42.81 39.69 39.23
N ALA A 264 41.85 40.51 39.66
CA ALA A 264 41.05 40.60 40.88
C ALA A 264 39.91 41.56 40.53
N GLU A 265 38.80 41.42 41.25
CA GLU A 265 37.91 42.50 41.67
C GLU A 265 37.75 43.70 40.73
N ASN A 266 36.59 43.78 40.07
CA ASN A 266 35.95 45.07 39.90
C ASN A 266 34.43 44.94 40.00
N TYR A 267 33.94 45.34 41.17
CA TYR A 267 32.55 45.67 41.44
C TYR A 267 32.04 46.66 40.37
N ARG A 268 31.08 46.22 39.54
CA ARG A 268 30.02 47.11 39.05
C ARG A 268 28.70 46.37 39.00
N GLU A 269 27.94 46.62 40.05
CA GLU A 269 26.49 46.55 40.14
C GLU A 269 25.88 47.37 38.98
N SER A 270 25.15 46.70 38.09
CA SER A 270 24.24 47.33 37.12
C SER A 270 23.31 46.29 36.46
N GLY A 271 22.04 46.33 36.86
CA GLY A 271 20.89 46.09 35.97
C GLY A 271 20.31 44.67 35.91
N PRO A 272 19.00 44.50 36.16
CA PRO A 272 18.29 43.27 35.86
C PRO A 272 18.06 43.19 34.34
N SER A 273 19.03 42.62 33.61
CA SER A 273 18.82 42.22 32.23
C SER A 273 18.01 40.93 32.20
N SER A 274 16.74 41.11 31.87
CA SER A 274 15.87 40.11 31.28
C SER A 274 16.54 39.50 30.05
N SER A 275 17.18 38.35 30.21
CA SER A 275 17.76 37.62 29.08
C SER A 275 17.75 36.13 29.31
N SER A 276 17.32 35.44 28.26
CA SER A 276 17.45 34.00 28.05
C SER A 276 16.44 33.11 28.80
N TYR A 277 15.21 33.09 28.27
CA TYR A 277 14.55 31.80 28.08
C TYR A 277 15.49 30.94 27.24
N HIS A 278 16.32 30.13 27.91
CA HIS A 278 16.94 28.98 27.29
C HIS A 278 15.80 28.09 26.81
N ALA A 279 15.47 28.23 25.52
CA ALA A 279 14.70 27.28 24.76
C ALA A 279 15.36 25.91 24.97
N SER A 280 14.81 25.16 25.90
CA SER A 280 15.24 23.82 26.20
C SER A 280 15.08 23.01 24.94
N SER A 281 16.19 22.40 24.54
CA SER A 281 16.16 21.08 23.94
C SER A 281 15.43 21.01 22.58
N SER A 282 16.06 21.56 21.54
CA SER A 282 15.99 20.95 20.20
C SER A 282 16.71 19.59 20.22
N VAL A 283 16.17 18.64 21.00
CA VAL A 283 16.47 17.22 20.84
C VAL A 283 15.98 16.89 19.45
N LYS A 284 16.91 16.89 18.50
CA LYS A 284 16.69 16.34 17.16
C LYS A 284 16.11 14.95 17.39
N PRO A 285 14.89 14.67 16.92
CA PRO A 285 14.29 13.36 17.10
C PRO A 285 15.29 12.34 16.60
N ASP A 286 15.58 11.34 17.42
CA ASP A 286 16.58 10.35 17.10
C ASP A 286 16.05 9.49 15.94
N TYR A 287 16.41 9.89 14.71
CA TYR A 287 15.82 9.34 13.49
C TYR A 287 16.06 7.84 13.36
N GLU A 288 17.13 7.32 13.98
CA GLU A 288 17.39 5.88 14.04
C GLU A 288 16.39 5.18 14.97
N LYS A 289 16.04 5.79 16.10
CA LYS A 289 15.02 5.27 17.01
C LYS A 289 13.64 5.28 16.38
N ILE A 290 13.28 6.37 15.69
CA ILE A 290 11.99 6.48 14.97
C ILE A 290 11.94 5.47 13.82
N ARG A 291 13.05 5.24 13.12
CA ARG A 291 13.13 4.26 12.04
C ARG A 291 13.06 2.83 12.57
N ALA A 292 13.74 2.52 13.67
CA ALA A 292 13.65 1.22 14.32
C ALA A 292 12.24 0.95 14.86
N GLU A 293 11.57 1.97 15.41
CA GLU A 293 10.19 1.87 15.88
C GLU A 293 9.21 1.68 14.71
N LEU A 294 9.42 2.36 13.57
CA LEU A 294 8.62 2.15 12.35
C LEU A 294 8.87 0.77 11.71
N ASP A 295 10.10 0.29 11.71
CA ASP A 295 10.43 -1.05 11.20
C ASP A 295 9.88 -2.13 12.12
N GLU A 296 9.89 -1.91 13.45
CA GLU A 296 9.24 -2.81 14.41
C GLU A 296 7.71 -2.76 14.31
N GLN A 297 7.11 -1.59 14.09
CA GLN A 297 5.66 -1.48 13.81
C GLN A 297 5.29 -2.18 12.51
N ARG A 298 6.06 -2.00 11.43
CA ARG A 298 5.86 -2.74 10.18
C ARG A 298 6.03 -4.24 10.37
N PHE A 299 7.00 -4.65 11.19
CA PHE A 299 7.19 -6.06 11.51
C PHE A 299 6.01 -6.62 12.31
N ARG A 300 5.49 -5.88 13.30
CA ARG A 300 4.30 -6.27 14.06
C ARG A 300 3.03 -6.28 13.22
N GLU A 301 2.79 -5.27 12.37
CA GLU A 301 1.68 -5.24 11.43
C GLU A 301 1.77 -6.41 10.43
N LYS A 302 2.98 -6.73 9.94
CA LYS A 302 3.20 -7.89 9.07
C LYS A 302 2.97 -9.23 9.77
N MET A 303 3.34 -9.35 11.05
CA MET A 303 3.01 -10.52 11.87
C MET A 303 1.51 -10.61 12.16
N ALA A 304 0.86 -9.50 12.49
CA ALA A 304 -0.58 -9.46 12.76
C ALA A 304 -1.42 -9.79 11.52
N SER A 305 -1.04 -9.25 10.36
CA SER A 305 -1.68 -9.58 9.07
C SER A 305 -1.50 -11.05 8.68
N ALA A 306 -0.38 -11.68 9.06
CA ALA A 306 -0.19 -13.11 8.81
C ALA A 306 -1.13 -13.97 9.67
N PHE A 307 -1.44 -13.55 10.90
CA PHE A 307 -2.42 -14.27 11.75
C PHE A 307 -3.87 -14.03 11.34
N ASP A 308 -4.22 -12.87 10.79
CA ASP A 308 -5.57 -12.62 10.25
C ASP A 308 -5.86 -13.47 9.00
N ASP A 309 -4.84 -13.78 8.19
CA ASP A 309 -4.97 -14.71 7.06
C ASP A 309 -5.10 -16.19 7.50
N ASP A 310 -4.61 -16.56 8.69
CA ASP A 310 -4.80 -17.89 9.27
C ASP A 310 -6.20 -18.08 9.88
N GLU A 311 -6.84 -17.03 10.42
CA GLU A 311 -8.26 -17.07 10.83
C GLU A 311 -9.20 -17.33 9.61
N ARG A 312 -8.74 -17.04 8.38
CA ARG A 312 -9.44 -17.41 7.13
C ARG A 312 -9.29 -18.89 6.77
N LEU A 313 -8.20 -19.55 7.17
CA LEU A 313 -7.98 -20.97 6.95
C LEU A 313 -8.82 -21.82 7.90
N ASP A 314 -8.93 -21.44 9.18
CA ASP A 314 -9.81 -22.12 10.13
C ASP A 314 -11.29 -22.02 9.72
N SER A 315 -11.71 -20.88 9.17
CA SER A 315 -13.07 -20.71 8.66
C SER A 315 -13.33 -21.44 7.33
N LEU A 316 -12.31 -21.58 6.47
CA LEU A 316 -12.38 -22.40 5.25
C LEU A 316 -12.32 -23.90 5.55
N GLU A 317 -11.54 -24.33 6.55
CA GLU A 317 -11.45 -25.70 7.02
C GLU A 317 -12.73 -26.11 7.76
N ALA A 318 -13.30 -25.24 8.60
CA ALA A 318 -14.64 -25.45 9.16
C ALA A 318 -15.70 -25.59 8.05
N ARG A 319 -15.65 -24.73 7.02
CA ARG A 319 -16.56 -24.86 5.86
C ARG A 319 -16.31 -26.13 5.04
N PHE A 320 -15.07 -26.53 4.80
CA PHE A 320 -14.75 -27.75 4.05
C PHE A 320 -15.15 -29.01 4.82
N ASN A 321 -15.02 -28.99 6.13
CA ASN A 321 -15.50 -30.05 7.01
C ASN A 321 -17.04 -30.10 7.01
N ASP A 322 -17.75 -28.96 6.97
CA ASP A 322 -19.21 -28.90 6.83
C ASP A 322 -19.73 -29.43 5.47
N PHE A 323 -18.98 -29.26 4.38
CA PHE A 323 -19.36 -29.78 3.05
C PHE A 323 -18.94 -31.24 2.79
N SER A 324 -18.16 -31.85 3.69
CA SER A 324 -17.86 -33.29 3.63
C SER A 324 -19.01 -34.11 4.21
N HIS A 325 -20.19 -34.02 3.58
CA HIS A 325 -21.35 -34.87 3.86
C HIS A 325 -21.12 -36.30 3.33
N ILE A 326 -20.01 -36.91 3.73
CA ILE A 326 -19.75 -38.34 3.56
C ILE A 326 -20.78 -39.05 4.44
N PRO A 327 -21.73 -39.81 3.86
CA PRO A 327 -22.74 -40.51 4.63
C PRO A 327 -22.05 -41.38 5.70
N GLY A 328 -22.53 -41.30 6.94
CA GLY A 328 -21.84 -41.88 8.11
C GLY A 328 -21.43 -43.34 7.98
N ARG A 329 -22.09 -44.12 7.11
CA ARG A 329 -21.74 -45.51 6.81
C ARG A 329 -20.39 -45.73 6.10
N TRP A 330 -19.81 -44.70 5.46
CA TRP A 330 -18.52 -44.78 4.76
C TRP A 330 -17.36 -44.17 5.57
N ARG A 331 -17.63 -43.59 6.75
CA ARG A 331 -16.56 -43.32 7.72
C ARG A 331 -16.25 -44.67 8.36
N ALA A 332 -15.09 -45.24 8.03
CA ALA A 332 -14.71 -46.62 8.36
C ALA A 332 -14.49 -46.89 9.87
N ASP A 333 -14.90 -45.99 10.74
CA ASP A 333 -14.97 -46.20 12.19
C ASP A 333 -16.24 -45.54 12.70
N GLY A 334 -16.96 -46.21 13.59
CA GLY A 334 -18.26 -45.82 14.18
C GLY A 334 -18.24 -44.55 15.05
N SER A 335 -17.62 -43.48 14.57
CA SER A 335 -17.63 -42.16 15.18
C SER A 335 -18.93 -41.43 14.80
N LYS A 336 -20.01 -41.75 15.51
CA LYS A 336 -21.05 -40.75 15.77
C LYS A 336 -20.34 -39.60 16.49
N THR A 337 -20.11 -38.46 15.83
CA THR A 337 -19.79 -37.14 16.40
C THR A 337 -19.39 -37.13 17.88
N ALA A 338 -18.34 -37.89 18.21
CA ALA A 338 -17.68 -37.80 19.48
C ALA A 338 -16.67 -36.71 19.22
N LYS A 339 -17.07 -35.44 19.44
CA LYS A 339 -16.13 -34.55 20.11
C LYS A 339 -15.53 -35.41 21.22
N PRO A 340 -14.21 -35.60 21.35
CA PRO A 340 -13.66 -36.42 22.40
C PRO A 340 -14.30 -35.94 23.71
N VAL A 341 -15.27 -36.72 24.21
CA VAL A 341 -16.15 -36.34 25.33
C VAL A 341 -15.30 -36.12 26.60
N TYR A 342 -14.06 -36.58 26.54
CA TYR A 342 -13.04 -36.47 27.57
C TYR A 342 -12.46 -35.07 27.79
N ASP A 343 -12.53 -34.12 26.84
CA ASP A 343 -11.75 -32.88 27.01
C ASP A 343 -12.50 -31.75 27.74
N ASP A 344 -13.78 -31.51 27.44
CA ASP A 344 -14.45 -30.27 27.89
C ASP A 344 -15.53 -30.46 28.99
N ALA A 345 -16.10 -31.65 29.19
CA ALA A 345 -17.12 -31.86 30.24
C ALA A 345 -17.26 -33.33 30.71
N PRO A 346 -16.23 -33.92 31.35
CA PRO A 346 -16.28 -35.31 31.83
C PRO A 346 -17.37 -35.56 32.90
N ASP A 347 -17.99 -34.50 33.43
CA ASP A 347 -19.09 -34.57 34.40
C ASP A 347 -20.47 -34.65 33.76
N GLU A 348 -20.61 -34.37 32.46
CA GLU A 348 -21.88 -34.50 31.74
C GLU A 348 -22.21 -35.98 31.49
N PHE A 349 -21.20 -36.79 31.16
CA PHE A 349 -21.33 -38.25 30.97
C PHE A 349 -21.75 -39.00 32.24
N LEU A 350 -21.40 -38.49 33.44
CA LEU A 350 -21.77 -39.11 34.72
C LEU A 350 -23.12 -38.66 35.27
N LYS A 351 -23.69 -37.59 34.72
CA LYS A 351 -25.06 -37.14 35.05
C LYS A 351 -26.11 -37.91 34.26
N MET A 352 -25.71 -38.70 33.25
CA MET A 352 -26.61 -39.54 32.49
C MET A 352 -27.13 -40.68 33.38
N ASP A 353 -28.45 -40.87 33.40
CA ASP A 353 -29.09 -41.87 34.25
C ASP A 353 -28.78 -43.29 33.69
N PRO A 354 -28.14 -44.19 34.47
CA PRO A 354 -27.65 -45.48 33.97
C PRO A 354 -28.71 -46.41 33.37
N ARG A 355 -30.00 -46.15 33.62
CA ARG A 355 -31.13 -46.94 33.08
C ARG A 355 -31.35 -46.76 31.58
N TYR A 356 -30.79 -45.72 30.99
CA TYR A 356 -30.93 -45.40 29.57
C TYR A 356 -29.63 -45.57 28.78
N MET A 357 -28.56 -46.07 29.42
CA MET A 357 -27.27 -46.34 28.78
C MET A 357 -27.28 -47.77 28.23
N ASP A 358 -26.66 -47.97 27.07
CA ASP A 358 -26.44 -49.33 26.58
C ASP A 358 -25.40 -50.08 27.44
N ASP A 359 -25.31 -51.40 27.29
CA ASP A 359 -24.45 -52.23 28.15
C ASP A 359 -22.95 -51.86 28.01
N GLU A 360 -22.54 -51.31 26.86
CA GLU A 360 -21.16 -50.90 26.59
C GLU A 360 -20.85 -49.54 27.24
N GLU A 361 -21.75 -48.56 27.10
CA GLU A 361 -21.72 -47.27 27.79
C GLU A 361 -21.81 -47.45 29.32
N TYR A 362 -22.64 -48.37 29.80
CA TYR A 362 -22.75 -48.69 31.23
C TYR A 362 -21.44 -49.28 31.76
N ALA A 363 -20.82 -50.21 31.02
CA ALA A 363 -19.51 -50.76 31.39
C ALA A 363 -18.42 -49.67 31.46
N GLU A 364 -18.44 -48.70 30.54
CA GLU A 364 -17.57 -47.54 30.58
C GLU A 364 -17.87 -46.60 31.75
N TRP A 365 -19.15 -46.33 32.04
CA TRP A 365 -19.57 -45.54 33.19
C TRP A 365 -19.09 -46.14 34.51
N VAL A 366 -19.21 -47.47 34.67
CA VAL A 366 -18.69 -48.18 35.86
C VAL A 366 -17.17 -48.10 35.92
N ARG A 367 -16.47 -48.28 34.80
CA ARG A 367 -15.00 -48.18 34.73
C ARG A 367 -14.52 -46.78 35.11
N ILE A 368 -15.17 -45.73 34.60
CA ILE A 368 -14.87 -44.32 34.88
C ILE A 368 -15.21 -43.97 36.34
N GLY A 369 -16.34 -44.44 36.85
CA GLY A 369 -16.76 -44.26 38.25
C GLY A 369 -15.79 -44.90 39.24
N MET A 370 -15.27 -46.10 38.92
CA MET A 370 -14.25 -46.78 39.72
C MET A 370 -12.89 -46.08 39.65
N TYR A 371 -12.48 -45.60 38.48
CA TYR A 371 -11.23 -44.84 38.31
C TYR A 371 -11.26 -43.54 39.15
N ARG A 372 -12.37 -42.79 39.13
CA ARG A 372 -12.53 -41.57 39.94
C ARG A 372 -12.46 -41.83 41.45
N LYS A 373 -13.00 -42.95 41.93
CA LYS A 373 -12.94 -43.30 43.35
C LYS A 373 -11.53 -43.69 43.81
N THR A 374 -10.74 -44.29 42.92
CA THR A 374 -9.36 -44.73 43.21
C THR A 374 -8.31 -43.63 42.98
N HIS A 375 -8.60 -42.68 42.09
CA HIS A 375 -7.70 -41.57 41.70
C HIS A 375 -8.35 -40.21 42.02
N ALA A 376 -9.05 -40.11 43.15
CA ALA A 376 -9.77 -38.90 43.55
C ALA A 376 -8.83 -37.69 43.70
N ASP A 377 -7.64 -37.91 44.26
CA ASP A 377 -6.61 -36.86 44.44
C ASP A 377 -6.03 -36.40 43.09
N GLU A 378 -5.75 -37.33 42.18
CA GLU A 378 -5.26 -37.02 40.83
C GLU A 378 -6.30 -36.22 40.04
N TYR A 379 -7.59 -36.57 40.16
CA TYR A 379 -8.67 -35.85 39.50
C TYR A 379 -8.83 -34.42 40.07
N ALA A 380 -8.69 -34.24 41.39
CA ALA A 380 -8.71 -32.93 42.03
C ALA A 380 -7.53 -32.05 41.56
N GLU A 381 -6.34 -32.62 41.38
CA GLU A 381 -5.18 -31.91 40.83
C GLU A 381 -5.39 -31.56 39.34
N GLN A 382 -5.93 -32.47 38.55
CA GLN A 382 -6.28 -32.21 37.15
C GLN A 382 -7.33 -31.09 37.04
N GLN A 383 -8.34 -31.04 37.91
CA GLN A 383 -9.32 -29.97 37.94
C GLN A 383 -8.70 -28.62 38.32
N ARG A 384 -7.78 -28.58 39.30
CA ARG A 384 -7.02 -27.36 39.62
C ARG A 384 -6.17 -26.89 38.43
N LYS A 385 -5.52 -27.82 37.72
CA LYS A 385 -4.72 -27.52 36.53
C LYS A 385 -5.58 -27.04 35.36
N LYS A 386 -6.76 -27.64 35.14
CA LYS A 386 -7.75 -27.21 34.14
C LYS A 386 -8.28 -25.82 34.47
N ALA A 387 -8.65 -25.55 35.72
CA ALA A 387 -9.10 -24.25 36.19
C ALA A 387 -8.02 -23.16 36.01
N MET A 388 -6.76 -23.45 36.37
CA MET A 388 -5.63 -22.53 36.17
C MET A 388 -5.39 -22.24 34.69
N LYS A 389 -5.48 -23.24 33.81
CA LYS A 389 -5.33 -23.07 32.35
C LYS A 389 -6.51 -22.27 31.76
N ALA A 390 -7.72 -22.50 32.25
CA ALA A 390 -8.91 -21.73 31.86
C ALA A 390 -8.75 -20.26 32.25
N GLN A 391 -8.35 -19.97 33.50
CA GLN A 391 -8.05 -18.61 33.96
C GLN A 391 -6.98 -17.92 33.11
N ARG A 392 -5.86 -18.60 32.81
CA ARG A 392 -4.81 -18.04 31.94
C ARG A 392 -5.33 -17.71 30.54
N ARG A 393 -6.18 -18.57 29.96
CA ARG A 393 -6.81 -18.33 28.65
C ARG A 393 -7.79 -17.16 28.69
N GLU A 394 -8.54 -17.01 29.78
CA GLU A 394 -9.45 -15.89 29.98
C GLU A 394 -8.70 -14.56 30.14
N GLU A 395 -7.63 -14.53 30.93
CA GLU A 395 -6.74 -13.36 31.07
C GLU A 395 -6.06 -12.98 29.76
N GLU A 396 -5.61 -13.97 28.98
CA GLU A 396 -5.01 -13.73 27.67
C GLU A 396 -6.04 -13.19 26.66
N LYS A 397 -7.26 -13.73 26.66
CA LYS A 397 -8.37 -13.18 25.87
C LYS A 397 -8.71 -11.75 26.29
N ALA A 398 -8.75 -11.47 27.59
CA ALA A 398 -8.99 -10.12 28.11
C ALA A 398 -7.90 -9.14 27.63
N ARG A 399 -6.63 -9.54 27.72
CA ARG A 399 -5.50 -8.75 27.18
C ARG A 399 -5.61 -8.53 25.68
N ARG A 400 -5.95 -9.55 24.89
CA ARG A 400 -6.12 -9.43 23.42
C ARG A 400 -7.28 -8.50 23.05
N ILE A 401 -8.35 -8.47 23.84
CA ILE A 401 -9.48 -7.56 23.62
C ILE A 401 -9.08 -6.12 23.95
N GLU A 402 -8.35 -5.91 25.04
CA GLU A 402 -7.85 -4.59 25.44
C GLU A 402 -6.88 -4.02 24.40
N THR A 403 -5.93 -4.83 23.89
CA THR A 403 -5.01 -4.40 22.83
C THR A 403 -5.75 -4.07 21.55
N LYS A 404 -6.70 -4.92 21.11
CA LYS A 404 -7.53 -4.64 19.93
C LYS A 404 -8.33 -3.34 20.08
N ARG A 405 -8.76 -2.99 21.30
CA ARG A 405 -9.47 -1.73 21.57
C ARG A 405 -8.53 -0.52 21.44
N LEU A 406 -7.32 -0.61 21.99
CA LEU A 406 -6.30 0.44 21.89
C LEU A 406 -5.85 0.64 20.43
N ASP A 407 -5.63 -0.43 19.68
CA ASP A 407 -5.22 -0.36 18.28
C ASP A 407 -6.27 0.34 17.42
N ARG A 408 -7.57 0.01 17.60
CA ARG A 408 -8.67 0.70 16.91
C ARG A 408 -8.75 2.20 17.22
N LEU A 409 -8.46 2.59 18.46
CA LEU A 409 -8.40 4.01 18.84
C LEU A 409 -7.22 4.72 18.17
N ALA A 410 -6.04 4.08 18.13
CA ALA A 410 -4.86 4.62 17.46
C ALA A 410 -5.05 4.74 15.93
N GLU A 411 -5.71 3.78 15.30
CA GLU A 411 -6.07 3.84 13.88
C GLU A 411 -7.05 4.98 13.59
N ALA A 412 -8.08 5.14 14.43
CA ALA A 412 -9.03 6.24 14.30
C ALA A 412 -8.34 7.61 14.43
N GLU A 413 -7.41 7.76 15.37
CA GLU A 413 -6.60 8.98 15.52
C GLU A 413 -5.73 9.25 14.29
N ARG A 414 -5.07 8.22 13.75
CA ARG A 414 -4.27 8.34 12.51
C ARG A 414 -5.13 8.82 11.34
N LEU A 415 -6.37 8.33 11.22
CA LEU A 415 -7.31 8.75 10.19
C LEU A 415 -7.77 10.21 10.40
N GLN A 416 -8.10 10.60 11.63
CA GLN A 416 -8.44 12.00 11.94
C GLN A 416 -7.31 12.96 11.57
N LYS A 417 -6.06 12.62 11.94
CA LYS A 417 -4.89 13.43 11.60
C LYS A 417 -4.64 13.55 10.09
N LYS A 418 -4.98 12.52 9.31
CA LYS A 418 -4.92 12.58 7.83
C LYS A 418 -5.97 13.55 7.28
N LEU A 419 -7.20 13.45 7.76
CA LEU A 419 -8.30 14.36 7.36
C LEU A 419 -7.98 15.80 7.74
N GLU A 420 -7.49 16.05 8.95
CA GLU A 420 -7.10 17.40 9.40
C GLU A 420 -5.98 17.98 8.52
N ARG A 421 -4.98 17.17 8.12
CA ARG A 421 -3.94 17.60 7.17
C ARG A 421 -4.50 17.92 5.79
N GLU A 422 -5.51 17.19 5.33
CA GLU A 422 -6.20 17.48 4.07
C GLU A 422 -7.00 18.78 4.16
N ASP A 423 -7.73 18.98 5.25
CA ASP A 423 -8.50 20.20 5.48
C ASP A 423 -7.59 21.42 5.60
N ARG A 424 -6.45 21.32 6.29
CA ARG A 424 -5.43 22.38 6.31
C ARG A 424 -4.87 22.69 4.91
N ARG A 425 -4.60 21.66 4.11
CA ARG A 425 -4.14 21.85 2.71
C ARG A 425 -5.19 22.57 1.87
N ARG A 426 -6.47 22.21 2.02
CA ARG A 426 -7.59 22.87 1.34
C ARG A 426 -7.76 24.32 1.80
N HIS A 427 -7.60 24.59 3.09
CA HIS A 427 -7.65 25.95 3.62
C HIS A 427 -6.53 26.82 3.03
N TYR A 428 -5.29 26.34 3.10
CA TYR A 428 -4.14 27.04 2.56
C TYR A 428 -4.29 27.33 1.06
N ALA A 429 -4.80 26.36 0.29
CA ALA A 429 -5.07 26.54 -1.14
C ALA A 429 -6.09 27.67 -1.42
N ARG A 430 -7.10 27.85 -0.55
CA ARG A 430 -8.06 28.96 -0.67
C ARG A 430 -7.45 30.31 -0.30
N GLU A 431 -6.61 30.35 0.73
CA GLU A 431 -5.86 31.57 1.08
C GLU A 431 -4.91 31.97 -0.05
N GLU A 432 -4.21 31.00 -0.65
CA GLU A 432 -3.33 31.25 -1.79
C GLU A 432 -4.10 31.77 -3.01
N TYR A 433 -5.29 31.22 -3.28
CA TYR A 433 -6.20 31.74 -4.30
C TYR A 433 -6.58 33.20 -4.07
N GLU A 434 -6.94 33.58 -2.84
CA GLU A 434 -7.26 34.97 -2.50
C GLU A 434 -6.04 35.89 -2.59
N ILE A 435 -4.87 35.45 -2.15
CA ILE A 435 -3.62 36.21 -2.24
C ILE A 435 -3.25 36.45 -3.70
N ARG A 436 -3.33 35.42 -4.56
CA ARG A 436 -3.06 35.55 -6.00
C ARG A 436 -4.06 36.48 -6.68
N TRP A 437 -5.34 36.40 -6.32
CA TRP A 437 -6.33 37.34 -6.83
C TRP A 437 -6.04 38.79 -6.43
N LYS A 438 -5.70 39.03 -5.17
CA LYS A 438 -5.29 40.36 -4.70
C LYS A 438 -4.05 40.85 -5.44
N ALA A 439 -3.04 40.01 -5.63
CA ALA A 439 -1.83 40.36 -6.38
C ALA A 439 -2.15 40.77 -7.84
N LEU A 440 -3.05 40.05 -8.52
CA LEU A 440 -3.49 40.39 -9.87
C LEU A 440 -4.28 41.71 -9.94
N LEU A 441 -5.04 42.03 -8.90
CA LEU A 441 -5.81 43.28 -8.83
C LEU A 441 -4.93 44.47 -8.44
N SER A 442 -3.95 44.28 -7.56
CA SER A 442 -3.04 45.32 -7.08
C SER A 442 -1.95 45.68 -8.08
N GLY A 443 -1.45 44.72 -8.86
CA GLY A 443 -0.39 44.94 -9.86
C GLY A 443 -0.79 45.80 -11.07
N ARG A 444 -1.92 46.50 -10.99
CA ARG A 444 -2.47 47.34 -12.05
C ARG A 444 -2.49 48.84 -11.69
N GLY A 445 -2.21 49.21 -10.44
CA GLY A 445 -2.28 50.61 -10.01
C GLY A 445 -1.04 51.40 -10.41
N ASP A 446 -1.22 52.35 -11.35
CA ASP A 446 -0.59 53.69 -11.46
C ASP A 446 0.91 53.90 -11.23
N ASP A 447 1.73 52.86 -11.13
CA ASP A 447 3.18 53.02 -11.27
C ASP A 447 3.51 53.27 -12.75
N ASP A 448 3.20 54.49 -13.21
CA ASP A 448 3.52 55.11 -14.51
C ASP A 448 5.05 55.36 -14.66
N ASP A 449 5.86 54.58 -13.94
CA ASP A 449 7.31 54.54 -14.15
C ASP A 449 7.58 53.71 -15.42
N ASP A 450 7.61 54.46 -16.52
CA ASP A 450 7.69 54.17 -17.96
C ASP A 450 8.77 53.17 -18.45
N ALA A 451 9.35 52.33 -17.59
CA ALA A 451 10.52 51.50 -17.91
C ALA A 451 10.33 49.98 -17.79
N THR A 452 9.25 49.47 -17.16
CA THR A 452 9.08 48.01 -17.02
C THR A 452 7.99 47.48 -17.96
N PRO A 453 8.32 46.60 -18.93
CA PRO A 453 7.31 46.02 -19.81
C PRO A 453 6.26 45.27 -18.98
N PRO A 454 4.96 45.39 -19.34
CA PRO A 454 3.88 44.74 -18.61
C PRO A 454 4.15 43.24 -18.52
N ARG A 455 4.07 42.70 -17.30
CA ARG A 455 4.31 41.28 -17.05
C ARG A 455 3.28 40.46 -17.83
N GLU A 456 3.76 39.72 -18.82
CA GLU A 456 2.93 38.77 -19.57
C GLU A 456 2.32 37.73 -18.63
N LEU A 457 0.99 37.72 -18.54
CA LEU A 457 0.23 36.78 -17.73
C LEU A 457 0.09 35.45 -18.49
N ARG A 458 0.47 34.35 -17.85
CA ARG A 458 0.29 33.01 -18.40
C ARG A 458 -0.99 32.35 -17.86
N PHE A 459 -1.42 31.28 -18.51
CA PHE A 459 -2.60 30.49 -18.12
C PHE A 459 -2.54 30.01 -16.67
N HIS A 460 -1.35 29.66 -16.16
CA HIS A 460 -1.16 29.20 -14.77
C HIS A 460 -1.04 30.33 -13.75
N ASP A 461 -0.82 31.58 -14.18
CA ASP A 461 -0.79 32.72 -13.28
C ASP A 461 -2.21 33.16 -12.88
N ILE A 462 -3.22 32.77 -13.65
CA ILE A 462 -4.64 32.99 -13.32
C ILE A 462 -5.03 32.04 -12.17
N PRO A 463 -5.52 32.55 -11.03
CA PRO A 463 -5.94 31.74 -9.90
C PRO A 463 -7.27 31.03 -10.20
N TRP A 464 -7.19 29.88 -10.85
CA TRP A 464 -8.37 29.05 -11.13
C TRP A 464 -8.99 28.50 -9.83
N PRO A 465 -10.33 28.39 -9.74
CA PRO A 465 -11.03 27.94 -8.53
C PRO A 465 -11.01 26.40 -8.42
N ILE A 466 -9.83 25.79 -8.42
CA ILE A 466 -9.62 24.34 -8.28
C ILE A 466 -8.38 24.05 -7.42
N PHE A 467 -8.40 22.98 -6.62
CA PHE A 467 -7.26 22.65 -5.74
C PHE A 467 -5.97 22.31 -6.51
N ALA A 468 -6.08 21.78 -7.72
CA ALA A 468 -4.90 21.41 -8.52
C ALA A 468 -4.03 22.62 -8.89
N ALA A 469 -4.63 23.82 -9.03
CA ALA A 469 -3.92 25.06 -9.35
C ALA A 469 -3.05 25.61 -8.19
N HIS A 470 -3.37 25.21 -6.96
CA HIS A 470 -2.74 25.70 -5.72
C HIS A 470 -2.00 24.59 -4.97
N ARG A 471 -1.65 23.50 -5.66
CA ARG A 471 -0.85 22.45 -5.05
C ARG A 471 0.56 23.00 -4.83
N GLN A 472 0.86 23.34 -3.58
CA GLN A 472 2.21 23.76 -3.18
C GLN A 472 3.22 22.78 -3.78
N LYS A 473 4.22 23.32 -4.50
CA LYS A 473 5.39 22.56 -4.91
C LYS A 473 5.91 21.93 -3.62
N SER A 474 5.79 20.61 -3.50
CA SER A 474 6.28 19.95 -2.29
C SER A 474 7.73 20.36 -2.11
N ASP A 475 8.11 20.81 -0.90
CA ASP A 475 9.45 21.27 -0.52
C ASP A 475 10.54 20.18 -0.62
N LYS A 476 10.35 19.19 -1.49
CA LYS A 476 11.33 18.17 -1.82
C LYS A 476 12.46 18.86 -2.58
N ARG A 477 13.37 19.41 -1.76
CA ARG A 477 14.65 20.05 -2.10
C ARG A 477 15.25 19.36 -3.31
N GLY A 478 15.27 20.06 -4.44
CA GLY A 478 16.02 19.66 -5.62
C GLY A 478 15.21 19.45 -6.88
N SER A 479 13.87 19.36 -6.83
CA SER A 479 13.09 19.36 -8.07
C SER A 479 12.92 20.79 -8.55
N THR A 480 13.79 21.20 -9.49
CA THR A 480 13.75 22.49 -10.18
C THR A 480 12.35 22.74 -10.72
N SER A 481 11.60 23.60 -10.03
CA SER A 481 10.38 24.28 -10.47
C SER A 481 9.55 23.52 -11.52
N SER A 482 8.91 22.40 -11.15
CA SER A 482 7.83 21.89 -11.99
C SER A 482 6.72 22.95 -11.98
N VAL A 483 6.59 23.68 -13.08
CA VAL A 483 5.49 24.62 -13.30
C VAL A 483 4.19 23.85 -13.09
N ILE A 484 3.29 24.37 -12.27
CA ILE A 484 1.99 23.75 -12.04
C ILE A 484 1.23 23.86 -13.37
N SER A 485 1.16 22.76 -14.13
CA SER A 485 0.44 22.70 -15.40
C SER A 485 -1.03 22.39 -15.11
N VAL A 486 -1.86 23.43 -15.03
CA VAL A 486 -3.31 23.28 -15.01
C VAL A 486 -3.78 23.07 -16.45
N SER A 487 -4.50 21.98 -16.72
CA SER A 487 -5.14 21.73 -18.02
C SER A 487 -6.62 22.12 -17.99
N LEU A 488 -7.19 22.44 -19.16
CA LEU A 488 -8.61 22.74 -19.33
C LEU A 488 -9.51 21.61 -18.80
N GLU A 489 -9.11 20.36 -19.00
CA GLU A 489 -9.85 19.18 -18.54
C GLU A 489 -10.00 19.10 -17.02
N GLN A 490 -9.10 19.73 -16.25
CA GLN A 490 -9.18 19.75 -14.79
C GLN A 490 -10.21 20.75 -14.26
N LEU A 491 -10.68 21.67 -15.09
CA LEU A 491 -11.73 22.65 -14.77
C LEU A 491 -13.12 21.99 -14.86
N THR A 492 -13.29 20.88 -14.14
CA THR A 492 -14.57 20.18 -14.03
C THR A 492 -15.49 20.88 -13.02
N HIS A 493 -16.79 20.78 -13.25
CA HIS A 493 -17.82 21.27 -12.31
C HIS A 493 -17.55 20.76 -10.88
N GLY A 494 -17.30 19.45 -10.72
CA GLY A 494 -17.04 18.82 -9.41
C GLY A 494 -15.83 19.40 -8.68
N ALA A 495 -14.72 19.66 -9.39
CA ALA A 495 -13.53 20.26 -8.80
C ALA A 495 -13.78 21.70 -8.32
N MET A 496 -14.59 22.47 -9.06
CA MET A 496 -14.98 23.83 -8.66
C MET A 496 -15.93 23.82 -7.45
N VAL A 497 -16.89 22.89 -7.41
CA VAL A 497 -17.78 22.72 -6.24
C VAL A 497 -16.94 22.45 -4.99
N GLU A 498 -16.03 21.49 -5.08
CA GLU A 498 -15.19 21.07 -3.95
C GLU A 498 -14.30 22.22 -3.43
N PHE A 499 -13.83 23.06 -4.35
CA PHE A 499 -12.98 24.21 -4.02
C PHE A 499 -13.76 25.36 -3.37
N LEU A 500 -14.85 25.79 -4.01
CA LEU A 500 -15.61 26.98 -3.63
C LEU A 500 -16.54 26.76 -2.44
N ILE A 501 -17.12 25.56 -2.35
CA ILE A 501 -18.06 25.20 -1.29
C ILE A 501 -17.32 24.21 -0.39
N PRO A 502 -16.80 24.64 0.78
CA PRO A 502 -16.27 23.71 1.74
C PRO A 502 -17.37 22.68 2.03
N SER A 503 -17.06 21.40 1.84
CA SER A 503 -17.92 20.33 2.32
C SER A 503 -17.89 20.36 3.84
N THR A 504 -18.55 21.34 4.46
CA THR A 504 -18.88 21.30 5.88
C THR A 504 -19.67 20.01 6.02
N LYS A 505 -19.06 19.02 6.69
CA LYS A 505 -19.76 17.80 7.06
C LYS A 505 -20.93 18.29 7.90
N SER A 506 -22.09 18.34 7.28
CA SER A 506 -23.31 18.98 7.77
C SER A 506 -23.89 18.18 8.93
N SER A 507 -23.15 18.08 10.02
CA SER A 507 -23.59 17.48 11.28
C SER A 507 -24.11 18.54 12.24
N SER A 508 -24.13 19.82 11.85
CA SER A 508 -24.92 20.81 12.56
C SER A 508 -26.39 20.59 12.17
N ASP A 509 -27.13 19.90 13.02
CA ASP A 509 -28.59 19.75 12.88
C ASP A 509 -29.34 21.08 13.16
N ASP A 510 -28.61 22.15 13.47
CA ASP A 510 -29.17 23.48 13.70
C ASP A 510 -29.63 24.13 12.38
N PRO A 511 -30.94 24.36 12.19
CA PRO A 511 -31.47 24.97 10.97
C PRO A 511 -30.93 26.40 10.74
N THR A 512 -30.59 27.14 11.80
CA THR A 512 -30.09 28.51 11.69
C THR A 512 -28.69 28.55 11.07
N GLN A 513 -27.81 27.63 11.47
CA GLN A 513 -26.49 27.48 10.89
C GLN A 513 -26.59 27.05 9.42
N ARG A 514 -27.53 26.16 9.09
CA ARG A 514 -27.76 25.73 7.71
C ARG A 514 -28.19 26.87 6.78
N GLU A 515 -29.02 27.80 7.26
CA GLU A 515 -29.40 28.99 6.48
C GLU A 515 -28.24 29.98 6.34
N ALA A 516 -27.47 30.20 7.40
CA ALA A 516 -26.27 31.03 7.36
C ALA A 516 -25.24 30.48 6.36
N GLU A 517 -24.98 29.16 6.38
CA GLU A 517 -24.10 28.51 5.41
C GLU A 517 -24.61 28.65 3.98
N LYS A 518 -25.92 28.49 3.74
CA LYS A 518 -26.50 28.69 2.40
C LYS A 518 -26.28 30.12 1.91
N ARG A 519 -26.42 31.12 2.77
CA ARG A 519 -26.16 32.53 2.43
C ARG A 519 -24.69 32.75 2.11
N GLU A 520 -23.78 32.26 2.95
CA GLU A 520 -22.33 32.37 2.72
C GLU A 520 -21.92 31.68 1.41
N ARG A 521 -22.49 30.50 1.10
CA ARG A 521 -22.28 29.81 -0.17
C ARG A 521 -22.75 30.65 -1.36
N LYS A 522 -23.95 31.24 -1.29
CA LYS A 522 -24.48 32.11 -2.35
C LYS A 522 -23.61 33.36 -2.55
N ASP A 523 -23.14 33.97 -1.47
CA ASP A 523 -22.29 35.17 -1.54
C ASP A 523 -20.92 34.85 -2.16
N LYS A 524 -20.30 33.72 -1.80
CA LYS A 524 -19.05 33.23 -2.42
C LYS A 524 -19.21 32.92 -3.90
N LEU A 525 -20.31 32.27 -4.30
CA LEU A 525 -20.61 31.99 -5.71
C LEU A 525 -20.81 33.29 -6.51
N ARG A 526 -21.53 34.27 -5.95
CA ARG A 526 -21.71 35.58 -6.59
C ARG A 526 -20.40 36.34 -6.72
N GLU A 527 -19.57 36.35 -5.69
CA GLU A 527 -18.27 37.00 -5.72
C GLU A 527 -17.36 36.39 -6.79
N THR A 528 -17.25 35.06 -6.82
CA THR A 528 -16.45 34.36 -7.84
C THR A 528 -17.01 34.55 -9.25
N PHE A 529 -18.34 34.56 -9.41
CA PHE A 529 -18.98 34.87 -10.68
C PHE A 529 -18.64 36.29 -11.16
N LEU A 530 -18.63 37.28 -10.27
CA LEU A 530 -18.26 38.66 -10.60
C LEU A 530 -16.77 38.78 -10.99
N ARG A 531 -15.88 38.00 -10.37
CA ARG A 531 -14.44 37.94 -10.71
C ARG A 531 -14.21 37.34 -12.10
N PHE A 532 -14.97 36.31 -12.47
CA PHE A 532 -14.85 35.59 -13.75
C PHE A 532 -15.86 36.02 -14.82
N HIS A 533 -16.53 37.16 -14.65
CA HIS A 533 -17.48 37.65 -15.66
C HIS A 533 -16.74 37.90 -16.99
N PRO A 534 -17.20 37.34 -18.14
CA PRO A 534 -16.42 37.31 -19.37
C PRO A 534 -16.04 38.71 -19.86
N ASP A 535 -17.00 39.64 -19.89
CA ASP A 535 -16.78 41.02 -20.32
C ASP A 535 -15.77 41.79 -19.44
N LYS A 536 -15.94 41.72 -18.11
CA LYS A 536 -15.04 42.38 -17.16
C LYS A 536 -13.66 41.75 -17.15
N PHE A 537 -13.57 40.43 -17.29
CA PHE A 537 -12.29 39.73 -17.33
C PHE A 537 -11.55 40.05 -18.63
N GLU A 538 -12.23 40.03 -19.78
CA GLU A 538 -11.64 40.32 -21.09
C GLU A 538 -11.13 41.75 -21.18
N GLY A 539 -11.94 42.73 -20.75
CA GLY A 539 -11.50 44.12 -20.73
C GLY A 539 -10.32 44.39 -19.79
N ARG A 540 -10.14 43.56 -18.74
CA ARG A 540 -9.14 43.80 -17.69
C ARG A 540 -7.85 43.01 -17.82
N PHE A 541 -7.93 41.71 -18.12
CA PHE A 541 -6.79 40.80 -18.02
C PHE A 541 -6.35 40.26 -19.38
N MET A 542 -7.24 40.13 -20.36
CA MET A 542 -6.87 39.52 -21.66
C MET A 542 -5.79 40.28 -22.43
N LYS A 543 -5.68 41.59 -22.22
CA LYS A 543 -4.59 42.40 -22.78
C LYS A 543 -3.21 42.00 -22.24
N LEU A 544 -3.15 41.52 -21.00
CA LEU A 544 -1.93 41.06 -20.33
C LEU A 544 -1.62 39.59 -20.62
N VAL A 545 -2.64 38.80 -21.01
CA VAL A 545 -2.47 37.40 -21.36
C VAL A 545 -1.74 37.28 -22.69
N ARG A 546 -0.74 36.38 -22.73
CA ARG A 546 0.00 36.05 -23.95
C ARG A 546 -0.93 35.62 -25.08
N GLU A 547 -0.68 36.10 -26.30
CA GLU A 547 -1.55 35.87 -27.47
C GLU A 547 -1.85 34.38 -27.70
N ASN A 548 -0.85 33.52 -27.53
CA ASN A 548 -0.96 32.07 -27.71
C ASN A 548 -1.83 31.35 -26.66
N GLU A 549 -2.07 31.98 -25.50
CA GLU A 549 -2.85 31.39 -24.42
C GLU A 549 -4.23 32.05 -24.27
N ARG A 550 -4.52 33.13 -25.01
CA ARG A 550 -5.79 33.86 -24.94
C ARG A 550 -7.00 32.98 -25.24
N GLU A 551 -6.92 32.13 -26.25
CA GLU A 551 -8.02 31.23 -26.60
C GLU A 551 -8.31 30.21 -25.50
N ALA A 552 -7.26 29.58 -24.95
CA ALA A 552 -7.37 28.66 -23.82
C ALA A 552 -7.94 29.36 -22.57
N VAL A 553 -7.52 30.58 -22.27
CA VAL A 553 -8.06 31.37 -21.16
C VAL A 553 -9.55 31.69 -21.37
N ARG A 554 -9.96 32.07 -22.60
CA ARG A 554 -11.37 32.35 -22.92
C ARG A 554 -12.23 31.10 -22.77
N GLU A 555 -11.75 29.95 -23.23
CA GLU A 555 -12.46 28.68 -23.07
C GLU A 555 -12.59 28.30 -21.59
N ALA A 556 -11.51 28.40 -20.82
CA ALA A 556 -11.48 28.12 -19.39
C ALA A 556 -12.46 29.02 -18.60
N ILE A 557 -12.50 30.32 -18.89
CA ILE A 557 -13.47 31.24 -18.31
C ILE A 557 -14.89 30.81 -18.67
N GLY A 558 -15.14 30.44 -19.93
CA GLY A 558 -16.43 29.91 -20.36
C GLY A 558 -16.86 28.68 -19.57
N GLN A 559 -15.94 27.75 -19.32
CA GLN A 559 -16.20 26.55 -18.50
C GLN A 559 -16.49 26.91 -17.03
N VAL A 560 -15.74 27.84 -16.44
CA VAL A 560 -15.96 28.33 -15.08
C VAL A 560 -17.33 29.00 -14.95
N VAL A 561 -17.68 29.91 -15.86
CA VAL A 561 -18.96 30.63 -15.85
C VAL A 561 -20.15 29.69 -16.02
N ARG A 562 -20.06 28.71 -16.94
CA ARG A 562 -21.09 27.67 -17.09
C ARG A 562 -21.28 26.88 -15.79
N SER A 563 -20.18 26.45 -15.17
CA SER A 563 -20.22 25.70 -13.91
C SER A 563 -20.81 26.53 -12.77
N LEU A 564 -20.43 27.81 -12.65
CA LEU A 564 -20.97 28.73 -11.64
C LEU A 564 -22.47 28.99 -11.84
N ASN A 565 -22.95 29.12 -13.08
CA ASN A 565 -24.37 29.28 -13.36
C ASN A 565 -25.18 28.04 -12.96
N THR A 566 -24.66 26.84 -13.22
CA THR A 566 -25.27 25.59 -12.73
C THR A 566 -25.35 25.59 -11.19
N LEU A 567 -24.27 25.95 -10.50
CA LEU A 567 -24.23 26.00 -9.04
C LEU A 567 -25.14 27.06 -8.41
N MET A 568 -25.30 28.21 -9.06
CA MET A 568 -26.25 29.23 -8.60
C MET A 568 -27.70 28.77 -8.80
N SER A 569 -27.98 28.03 -9.87
CA SER A 569 -29.30 27.47 -10.17
C SER A 569 -29.68 26.36 -9.19
N ASP A 570 -28.75 25.44 -8.88
CA ASP A 570 -28.99 24.30 -7.98
C ASP A 570 -29.22 24.71 -6.51
N ASN A 571 -28.74 25.89 -6.12
CA ASN A 571 -28.89 26.44 -4.77
C ASN A 571 -30.08 27.42 -4.62
N SER A 572 -30.78 27.72 -5.72
CA SER A 572 -31.98 28.56 -5.71
C SER A 572 -33.15 27.78 -5.14
#